data_AF-A0A450XMX7-F1
#
_entry.id   AF-A0A450XMX7-F1
#
_cell.length_a   1.000
_cell.length_b   1.000
_cell.length_c   1.000
_cell.angle_alpha   90.00
_cell.angle_beta   90.00
_cell.angle_gamma   90.00
#
_symmetry.space_group_name_H-M   'P 1'
#
loop_
_entity.id
_entity.type
_entity.pdbx_description
1 polymer ?
#
loop_
_entity_poly.entity_id
_entity_poly.type
_entity_poly.pdbx_seq_one_letter_code
_entity_poly.pdbx_strand_id
1 'polypeptide(L)'
;MLNPTILKRQQQQKELLLQQLKKTPIIQIACEKIQLSRATYYRWRKEDTEFQQAIDQALSEGTKLINDLAESQLLTAIRNNKMPAIIFWLKHHHQNYSNKVQISGELKTQNQELSPEQENLMKQALRLAGLPEN
;
A
#
# COMPACT_ATOMS: atom_id res chain seq x y z
N MET A 1 -24.97 -32.91 -14.03
CA MET A 1 -25.13 -32.21 -12.73
C MET A 1 -24.03 -32.66 -11.78
N LEU A 2 -23.40 -31.75 -11.03
CA LEU A 2 -22.39 -32.13 -10.03
C LEU A 2 -23.04 -32.94 -8.89
N ASN A 3 -22.33 -33.93 -8.37
CA ASN A 3 -22.79 -34.76 -7.25
C ASN A 3 -22.92 -33.91 -5.97
N PRO A 4 -24.04 -34.00 -5.22
CA PRO A 4 -24.29 -33.16 -4.03
C PRO A 4 -23.23 -33.34 -2.92
N THR A 5 -22.67 -34.54 -2.78
CA THR A 5 -21.57 -34.81 -1.82
C THR A 5 -20.30 -34.03 -2.18
N ILE A 6 -20.00 -33.89 -3.47
CA ILE A 6 -18.84 -33.13 -3.95
C ILE A 6 -19.04 -31.64 -3.65
N LEU A 7 -20.23 -31.09 -3.91
CA LEU A 7 -20.54 -29.69 -3.64
C LEU A 7 -20.39 -29.36 -2.15
N LYS A 8 -20.94 -30.21 -1.27
CA LYS A 8 -20.80 -30.05 0.18
C LYS A 8 -19.34 -30.05 0.62
N ARG A 9 -18.53 -30.97 0.10
CA ARG A 9 -17.08 -31.02 0.41
C ARG A 9 -16.36 -29.75 -0.06
N GLN A 10 -16.63 -29.29 -1.28
CA GLN A 10 -15.99 -28.06 -1.80
C GLN A 10 -16.34 -26.84 -0.95
N GLN A 11 -17.60 -26.72 -0.54
CA GLN A 11 -18.05 -25.63 0.31
C GLN A 11 -17.32 -25.63 1.67
N GLN A 12 -17.20 -26.80 2.31
CA GLN A 12 -16.43 -26.95 3.55
C GLN A 12 -14.96 -26.57 3.37
N GLN A 13 -14.34 -26.97 2.26
CA GLN A 13 -12.94 -26.61 1.97
C GLN A 13 -12.77 -25.09 1.75
N LYS A 14 -13.72 -24.43 1.08
CA LYS A 14 -13.73 -22.98 0.91
C LYS A 14 -13.82 -22.27 2.27
N GLU A 15 -14.72 -22.70 3.14
CA GLU A 15 -14.89 -22.15 4.49
C GLU A 15 -13.64 -22.33 5.35
N LEU A 16 -13.05 -23.53 5.35
CA LEU A 16 -11.80 -23.80 6.06
C LEU A 16 -10.65 -22.95 5.53
N LEU A 17 -10.55 -22.75 4.21
CA LEU A 17 -9.53 -21.90 3.62
C LEU A 17 -9.67 -20.45 4.08
N LEU A 18 -10.89 -19.91 4.07
CA LEU A 18 -11.18 -18.56 4.53
C LEU A 18 -10.77 -18.38 6.00
N GLN A 19 -11.10 -19.34 6.87
CA GLN A 19 -10.70 -19.31 8.27
C GLN A 19 -9.17 -19.35 8.46
N GLN A 20 -8.44 -20.12 7.64
CA GLN A 20 -6.98 -20.15 7.69
C GLN A 20 -6.37 -18.83 7.22
N LEU A 21 -6.89 -18.24 6.14
CA LEU A 21 -6.34 -17.00 5.59
C LEU A 21 -6.52 -15.79 6.50
N LYS A 22 -7.61 -15.75 7.29
CA LYS A 22 -7.80 -14.75 8.35
C LYS A 22 -6.74 -14.81 9.47
N LYS A 23 -6.02 -15.94 9.60
CA LYS A 23 -4.95 -16.13 10.61
C LYS A 23 -3.56 -16.12 10.01
N THR A 24 -3.42 -16.64 8.79
CA THR A 24 -2.16 -16.78 8.08
C THR A 24 -2.43 -16.42 6.61
N PRO A 25 -2.26 -15.14 6.20
CA PRO A 25 -2.60 -14.65 4.87
C PRO A 25 -1.54 -15.05 3.81
N ILE A 26 -1.14 -16.33 3.83
CA ILE A 26 -0.16 -16.92 2.91
C ILE A 26 -0.83 -18.11 2.23
N ILE A 27 -1.17 -17.94 0.95
CA ILE A 27 -1.95 -18.92 0.17
C ILE A 27 -1.34 -20.32 0.23
N GLN A 28 -0.01 -20.44 0.07
CA GLN A 28 0.69 -21.73 0.11
C GLN A 28 0.43 -22.46 1.43
N ILE A 29 0.69 -21.80 2.56
CA ILE A 29 0.56 -22.37 3.90
C ILE A 29 -0.90 -22.70 4.20
N ALA A 30 -1.83 -21.81 3.86
CA ALA A 30 -3.25 -22.04 4.08
C ALA A 30 -3.78 -23.22 3.28
N CYS A 31 -3.37 -23.34 2.01
CA CYS A 31 -3.71 -24.47 1.14
C CYS A 31 -3.14 -25.79 1.67
N GLU A 32 -1.87 -25.82 2.06
CA GLU A 32 -1.22 -27.00 2.65
C GLU A 32 -1.92 -27.48 3.92
N LYS A 33 -2.26 -26.55 4.84
CA LYS A 33 -2.95 -26.86 6.10
C LYS A 33 -4.29 -27.57 5.91
N ILE A 34 -5.01 -27.28 4.83
CA ILE A 34 -6.31 -27.90 4.54
C ILE A 34 -6.23 -28.96 3.43
N GLN A 35 -5.02 -29.34 3.01
CA GLN A 35 -4.77 -30.30 1.94
C GLN A 35 -5.47 -29.94 0.61
N LEU A 36 -5.48 -28.64 0.27
CA LEU A 36 -6.01 -28.12 -0.99
C LEU A 36 -4.85 -27.81 -1.95
N SER A 37 -4.99 -28.19 -3.22
CA SER A 37 -4.01 -27.76 -4.23
C SER A 37 -4.19 -26.30 -4.62
N ARG A 38 -3.09 -25.58 -4.84
CA ARG A 38 -3.15 -24.17 -5.32
C ARG A 38 -3.87 -24.03 -6.66
N ALA A 39 -3.74 -25.03 -7.53
CA ALA A 39 -4.49 -25.07 -8.79
C ALA A 39 -6.01 -25.03 -8.56
N THR A 40 -6.50 -25.77 -7.55
CA THR A 40 -7.92 -25.75 -7.18
C THR A 40 -8.34 -24.39 -6.63
N TYR A 41 -7.53 -23.79 -5.75
CA TYR A 41 -7.76 -22.44 -5.25
C TYR A 41 -7.89 -21.41 -6.38
N TYR A 42 -6.91 -21.35 -7.30
CA TYR A 42 -6.91 -20.38 -8.38
C TYR A 42 -8.07 -20.61 -9.35
N ARG A 43 -8.43 -21.86 -9.61
CA ARG A 43 -9.60 -22.20 -10.40
C ARG A 43 -10.89 -21.70 -9.75
N TRP A 44 -11.11 -22.00 -8.46
CA TRP A 44 -12.27 -21.49 -7.73
C TRP A 44 -12.32 -19.96 -7.72
N ARG A 45 -11.19 -19.29 -7.50
CA ARG A 45 -11.13 -17.82 -7.51
C ARG A 45 -11.47 -17.23 -8.88
N LYS A 46 -11.23 -17.96 -9.97
CA LYS A 46 -11.59 -17.54 -11.35
C LYS A 46 -13.06 -17.82 -11.68
N GLU A 47 -13.58 -18.96 -11.21
CA GLU A 47 -14.92 -19.46 -11.57
C GLU A 47 -16.03 -18.91 -10.65
N ASP A 48 -15.68 -18.48 -9.43
CA ASP A 48 -16.63 -18.07 -8.39
C ASP A 48 -16.24 -16.69 -7.85
N THR A 49 -17.02 -15.68 -8.24
CA THR A 49 -16.78 -14.27 -7.88
C THR A 49 -17.06 -14.00 -6.40
N GLU A 50 -18.05 -14.66 -5.81
CA GLU A 50 -18.36 -14.51 -4.37
C GLU A 50 -17.22 -15.08 -3.52
N PHE A 51 -16.70 -16.26 -3.91
CA PHE A 51 -15.54 -16.84 -3.27
C PHE A 51 -14.29 -15.96 -3.42
N GLN A 52 -14.08 -15.35 -4.59
CA GLN A 52 -13.00 -14.39 -4.77
C GLN A 52 -13.09 -13.24 -3.75
N GLN A 53 -14.26 -12.60 -3.64
CA GLN A 53 -14.46 -11.48 -2.72
C GLN A 53 -14.24 -11.90 -1.27
N ALA A 54 -14.75 -13.07 -0.88
CA ALA A 54 -14.53 -13.61 0.46
C ALA A 54 -13.04 -13.86 0.76
N ILE A 55 -12.28 -14.37 -0.23
CA ILE A 55 -10.83 -14.56 -0.11
C ILE A 55 -10.11 -13.23 0.04
N ASP A 56 -10.44 -12.24 -0.77
CA ASP A 56 -9.81 -10.91 -0.73
C ASP A 56 -10.07 -10.24 0.63
N GLN A 57 -11.28 -10.38 1.18
CA GLN A 57 -11.61 -9.94 2.52
C GLN A 57 -10.83 -10.71 3.60
N ALA A 58 -10.79 -12.05 3.52
CA ALA A 58 -10.06 -12.88 4.49
C ALA A 58 -8.55 -12.57 4.52
N LEU A 59 -7.95 -12.31 3.35
CA LEU A 59 -6.56 -11.87 3.23
C LEU A 59 -6.35 -10.50 3.88
N SER A 60 -7.24 -9.53 3.63
CA SER A 60 -7.17 -8.21 4.25
C SER A 60 -7.25 -8.28 5.78
N GLU A 61 -8.19 -9.07 6.31
CA GLU A 61 -8.30 -9.33 7.75
C GLU A 61 -7.04 -9.98 8.33
N GLY A 62 -6.52 -11.02 7.65
CA GLY A 62 -5.29 -11.70 8.06
C GLY A 62 -4.06 -10.80 8.02
N THR A 63 -3.94 -9.93 7.01
CA THR A 63 -2.84 -8.96 6.92
C THR A 63 -2.84 -7.99 8.10
N LYS A 64 -4.01 -7.50 8.52
CA LYS A 64 -4.11 -6.64 9.71
C LYS A 64 -3.59 -7.35 10.97
N LEU A 65 -4.01 -8.58 11.19
CA LEU A 65 -3.54 -9.39 12.34
C LEU A 65 -2.02 -9.59 12.32
N ILE A 66 -1.43 -9.86 11.14
CA ILE A 66 0.01 -10.01 11.01
C ILE A 66 0.75 -8.68 11.22
N ASN A 67 0.16 -7.55 10.82
CA ASN A 67 0.72 -6.23 11.10
C ASN A 67 0.77 -5.95 12.60
N ASP A 68 -0.32 -6.20 13.34
CA ASP A 68 -0.36 -6.04 14.79
C ASP A 68 0.72 -6.92 15.47
N LEU A 69 0.89 -8.16 14.98
CA LEU A 69 1.94 -9.05 15.45
C LEU A 69 3.33 -8.48 15.14
N ALA A 70 3.55 -7.97 13.92
CA ALA A 70 4.82 -7.38 13.52
C ALA A 70 5.17 -6.15 14.36
N GLU A 71 4.20 -5.31 14.70
CA GLU A 71 4.37 -4.19 15.62
C GLU A 71 4.80 -4.65 17.01
N SER A 72 4.14 -5.68 17.56
CA SER A 72 4.54 -6.28 18.84
C SER A 72 5.96 -6.87 18.82
N GLN A 73 6.35 -7.51 17.71
CA GLN A 73 7.72 -8.00 17.52
C GLN A 73 8.73 -6.85 17.41
N LEU A 74 8.39 -5.76 16.73
CA LEU A 74 9.22 -4.56 16.64
C LEU A 74 9.48 -3.97 18.03
N LEU A 75 8.43 -3.81 18.85
CA LEU A 75 8.56 -3.34 20.24
C LEU A 75 9.43 -4.27 21.09
N THR A 76 9.31 -5.58 20.90
CA THR A 76 10.14 -6.57 21.58
C THR A 76 11.60 -6.46 21.16
N ALA A 77 11.87 -6.25 19.87
CA ALA A 77 13.22 -6.04 19.36
C ALA A 77 13.84 -4.73 19.92
N ILE A 78 13.05 -3.66 20.04
CA ILE A 78 13.46 -2.41 20.69
C ILE A 78 13.82 -2.65 22.16
N ARG A 79 12.94 -3.33 22.92
CA ARG A 79 13.20 -3.71 24.33
C ARG A 79 14.50 -4.53 24.48
N ASN A 80 14.82 -5.35 23.49
CA ASN A 80 16.03 -6.16 23.43
C ASN A 80 17.23 -5.43 22.80
N ASN A 81 17.22 -4.09 22.74
CA ASN A 81 18.29 -3.24 22.23
C ASN A 81 18.76 -3.59 20.81
N LYS A 82 17.86 -4.09 19.95
CA LYS A 82 18.19 -4.37 18.55
C LYS A 82 18.26 -3.05 17.78
N MET A 83 19.49 -2.62 17.51
CA MET A 83 19.76 -1.30 16.90
C MET A 83 19.02 -1.05 15.57
N PRO A 84 18.91 -2.01 14.64
CA PRO A 84 18.12 -1.81 13.42
C PRO A 84 16.64 -1.48 13.68
N ALA A 85 16.03 -2.10 14.70
CA ALA A 85 14.63 -1.86 15.07
C ALA A 85 14.43 -0.45 15.65
N ILE A 86 15.36 0.00 16.50
CA ILE A 86 15.34 1.36 17.07
C ILE A 86 15.51 2.41 15.97
N ILE A 87 16.48 2.21 15.06
CA ILE A 87 16.69 3.11 13.91
C ILE A 87 15.44 3.17 13.04
N PHE A 88 14.87 2.00 12.70
CA PHE A 88 13.65 1.92 11.91
C PHE A 88 12.51 2.70 12.57
N TRP A 89 12.25 2.47 13.85
CA TRP A 89 11.20 3.18 14.58
C TRP A 89 11.39 4.70 14.54
N LEU A 90 12.59 5.19 14.92
CA LEU A 90 12.88 6.61 14.97
C LEU A 90 12.77 7.29 13.59
N LYS A 91 13.25 6.64 12.53
CA LYS A 91 13.14 7.17 11.15
C LYS A 91 11.69 7.43 10.72
N HIS A 92 10.76 6.60 11.17
CA HIS A 92 9.35 6.69 10.76
C HIS A 92 8.46 7.45 11.75
N HIS A 93 8.85 7.57 13.03
CA HIS A 93 8.01 8.12 14.09
C HIS A 93 8.58 9.37 14.77
N HIS A 94 9.77 9.83 14.38
CA HIS A 94 10.39 11.02 14.96
C HIS A 94 10.95 11.95 13.87
N GLN A 95 10.40 13.15 13.74
CA GLN A 95 10.73 14.11 12.67
C GLN A 95 12.23 14.40 12.54
N ASN A 96 12.95 14.56 13.66
CA ASN A 96 14.40 14.79 13.64
C ASN A 96 15.22 13.67 12.99
N TYR A 97 14.71 12.44 12.96
CA TYR A 97 15.38 11.27 12.37
C TYR A 97 14.76 10.85 11.03
N SER A 98 13.74 11.56 10.57
CA SER A 98 13.12 11.31 9.27
C SER A 98 14.12 11.53 8.13
N ASN A 99 13.96 10.75 7.06
CA ASN A 99 14.78 10.94 5.86
C ASN A 99 14.48 12.32 5.26
N LYS A 100 15.46 13.23 5.33
CA LYS A 100 15.38 14.53 4.65
C LYS A 100 15.88 14.35 3.22
N VAL A 101 15.04 14.67 2.24
CA VAL A 101 15.49 14.80 0.85
C VAL A 101 16.22 16.12 0.74
N GLN A 102 17.54 16.07 0.54
CA GLN A 102 18.32 17.25 0.23
C GLN A 102 18.15 17.58 -1.25
N ILE A 103 17.40 18.64 -1.55
CA ILE A 103 17.27 19.14 -2.92
C ILE A 103 18.46 20.05 -3.18
N SER A 104 19.50 19.52 -3.83
CA SER A 104 20.59 20.32 -4.39
C SER A 104 20.20 20.68 -5.82
N GLY A 105 19.62 21.85 -6.01
CA GLY A 105 19.38 22.43 -7.33
C GLY A 105 19.95 23.84 -7.35
N GLU A 106 20.77 24.14 -8.36
CA GLU A 106 20.95 25.53 -8.75
C GLU A 106 19.57 26.02 -9.22
N LEU A 107 18.94 26.90 -8.43
CA LEU A 107 17.86 27.71 -8.96
C LEU A 107 18.48 28.56 -10.05
N LYS A 108 18.46 28.06 -11.29
CA LYS A 108 18.64 28.88 -12.47
C LYS A 108 17.43 29.80 -12.50
N THR A 109 17.51 30.89 -11.74
CA THR A 109 16.76 32.09 -12.05
C THR A 109 17.30 32.52 -13.39
N GLN A 110 16.80 31.91 -14.47
CA GLN A 110 17.00 32.47 -15.78
C GLN A 110 16.37 33.84 -15.64
N ASN A 111 17.18 34.89 -15.69
CA ASN A 111 16.72 36.20 -16.12
C ASN A 111 16.23 36.00 -17.56
N GLN A 112 15.08 35.34 -17.73
CA GLN A 112 14.37 35.29 -18.98
C GLN A 112 13.87 36.71 -19.16
N GLU A 113 14.47 37.40 -20.13
CA GLU A 113 13.87 38.59 -20.70
C GLU A 113 12.42 38.26 -21.05
N LEU A 114 11.51 39.17 -20.70
CA LEU A 114 10.08 38.94 -20.90
C LEU A 114 9.83 38.63 -22.37
N SER A 115 9.03 37.60 -22.64
CA SER A 115 8.54 37.36 -23.99
C SER A 115 7.78 38.62 -24.47
N PRO A 116 7.79 38.96 -25.77
CA PRO A 116 7.05 40.10 -26.31
C PRO A 116 5.56 40.12 -25.91
N GLU A 117 4.95 38.95 -25.73
CA GLU A 117 3.58 38.83 -25.24
C GLU A 117 3.45 39.21 -23.75
N GLN A 118 4.43 38.82 -22.93
CA GLN A 118 4.47 39.14 -21.50
C GLN A 118 4.75 40.63 -21.28
N GLU A 119 5.61 41.25 -22.10
CA GLU A 119 5.83 42.69 -22.07
C GLU A 119 4.55 43.47 -22.40
N ASN A 120 3.81 43.05 -23.42
CA ASN A 120 2.55 43.71 -23.79
C ASN A 120 1.48 43.57 -22.71
N LEU A 121 1.37 42.38 -22.09
CA LEU A 121 0.50 42.16 -20.95
C LEU A 121 0.90 43.04 -19.76
N MET A 122 2.20 43.21 -19.51
CA MET A 122 2.69 44.05 -18.43
C MET A 122 2.43 45.54 -18.69
N LYS A 123 2.65 46.01 -19.93
CA LYS A 123 2.29 47.38 -20.36
C LYS A 123 0.81 47.65 -20.20
N GLN A 124 -0.03 46.71 -20.65
CA GLN A 124 -1.48 46.82 -20.50
C GLN A 124 -1.90 46.88 -19.02
N ALA A 125 -1.29 46.07 -18.16
CA ALA A 125 -1.54 46.11 -16.72
C ALA A 125 -1.09 47.43 -16.06
N LEU A 126 0.09 47.95 -16.43
CA LEU A 126 0.61 49.23 -15.94
C LEU A 126 -0.28 50.41 -16.36
N ARG A 127 -0.76 50.39 -17.60
CA ARG A 127 -1.70 51.39 -18.13
C ARG A 127 -3.03 51.38 -17.39
N LEU A 128 -3.58 50.19 -17.09
CA LEU A 128 -4.82 50.05 -16.32
C LEU A 128 -4.64 50.50 -14.85
N ALA A 129 -3.43 50.34 -14.31
CA ALA A 129 -3.08 50.80 -12.96
C ALA A 129 -2.73 52.31 -12.89
N GLY A 130 -2.69 53.01 -14.03
CA GLY A 130 -2.40 54.45 -14.08
C GLY A 130 -0.94 54.82 -13.81
N LEU A 131 0.00 53.89 -13.97
CA LEU A 131 1.42 54.10 -13.76
C LEU A 131 2.13 54.41 -15.10
N PRO A 132 3.14 55.30 -15.13
CA PRO A 132 3.87 55.63 -16.35
C PRO A 132 4.74 54.46 -16.81
N GLU A 133 4.72 54.18 -18.12
CA GLU A 133 5.65 53.26 -18.77
C GLU A 133 7.00 53.99 -18.95
N ASN A 134 8.00 53.67 -18.11
CA ASN A 134 9.39 54.12 -18.29
C ASN A 134 10.25 52.96 -18.79
#